data_AF-A0A2I0UH71-F1
#
_entry.id   AF-A0A2I0UH71-F1
#
_cell.length_a   1.000
_cell.length_b   1.000
_cell.length_c   1.000
_cell.angle_alpha   90.00
_cell.angle_beta   90.00
_cell.angle_gamma   90.00
#
_symmetry.space_group_name_H-M   'P 1'
#
loop_
_entity.id
_entity.type
_entity.pdbx_description
1 polymer ?
#
loop_
_entity_poly.entity_id
_entity_poly.type
_entity_poly.pdbx_seq_one_letter_code
_entity_poly.pdbx_strand_id
1 'polypeptide(L)'
;MNGRIECTLSKFADDTKLRGAVNVIEERDAIQRNLGRLEAWAHANLMKFNQATCQILHMGHGNPKHKYRLGREWIENSPEEKDLGVLVDEKLSMSWQCALAAQKANSILGCVKSVASRVWEVTFPLYSALVRPHLEYCGVTLESSAQEGHEPVETSPAEGHE
;
A
#
# COMPACT_ATOMS: atom_id res chain seq x y z
N MET A 1 19.75 8.09 -23.99
CA MET A 1 18.34 8.49 -23.86
C MET A 1 17.70 7.64 -22.79
N ASN A 2 17.43 8.23 -21.62
CA ASN A 2 16.84 7.52 -20.48
C ASN A 2 15.33 7.43 -20.69
N GLY A 3 14.87 6.37 -21.36
CA GLY A 3 13.45 6.05 -21.50
C GLY A 3 12.85 5.70 -20.13
N ARG A 4 12.44 6.73 -19.39
CA ARG A 4 11.76 6.65 -18.10
C ARG A 4 10.32 6.21 -18.35
N ILE A 5 10.13 4.92 -18.56
CA ILE A 5 8.79 4.32 -18.46
C ILE A 5 8.48 4.21 -16.98
N GLU A 6 7.36 4.81 -16.57
CA GLU A 6 6.95 4.92 -15.17
C GLU A 6 6.55 3.54 -14.65
N CYS A 7 7.36 2.99 -13.76
CA CYS A 7 7.01 1.84 -12.95
C CYS A 7 7.06 2.25 -11.49
N THR A 8 6.02 1.93 -10.75
CA THR A 8 5.94 2.18 -9.31
C THR A 8 6.52 0.98 -8.58
N LEU A 9 7.53 1.22 -7.76
CA LEU A 9 8.10 0.23 -6.86
C LEU A 9 7.63 0.55 -5.44
N SER A 10 7.02 -0.42 -4.75
CA SER A 10 6.71 -0.33 -3.32
C SER A 10 7.32 -1.51 -2.57
N LYS A 11 7.74 -1.28 -1.32
CA LYS A 11 8.32 -2.32 -0.45
C LYS A 11 7.67 -2.24 0.93
N PHE A 12 7.25 -3.38 1.46
CA PHE A 12 6.73 -3.52 2.81
C PHE A 12 7.27 -4.80 3.43
N ALA A 13 8.03 -4.70 4.53
CA ALA A 13 8.76 -5.82 5.11
C ALA A 13 9.56 -6.60 4.03
N ASP A 14 9.26 -7.87 3.84
CA ASP A 14 9.82 -8.76 2.81
C ASP A 14 9.11 -8.68 1.44
N ASP A 15 7.91 -8.11 1.38
CA ASP A 15 7.17 -7.93 0.13
C ASP A 15 7.72 -6.77 -0.70
N THR A 16 7.95 -7.03 -1.99
CA THR A 16 8.32 -6.00 -2.97
C THR A 16 7.41 -6.09 -4.19
N LYS A 17 6.84 -4.95 -4.60
CA LYS A 17 5.86 -4.89 -5.69
C LYS A 17 6.34 -3.93 -6.77
N LEU A 18 6.35 -4.43 -8.00
CA LEU A 18 6.61 -3.64 -9.20
C LEU A 18 5.30 -3.51 -9.98
N ARG A 19 4.79 -2.30 -10.12
CA ARG A 19 3.55 -2.00 -10.84
C ARG A 19 3.86 -1.11 -12.05
N GLY A 20 3.18 -1.34 -13.16
CA GLY A 20 3.31 -0.53 -14.37
C GLY A 20 2.11 -0.74 -15.29
N ALA A 21 1.72 0.31 -16.02
CA ALA A 21 0.72 0.20 -17.08
C ALA A 21 1.33 -0.47 -18.31
N VAL A 22 0.53 -1.27 -19.03
CA VAL A 22 0.97 -1.97 -20.24
C VAL A 22 -0.11 -1.93 -21.30
N ASN A 23 0.07 -1.03 -22.24
CA ASN A 23 -0.76 -0.77 -23.42
C ASN A 23 -0.01 -1.12 -24.71
N VAL A 24 1.34 -1.08 -24.70
CA VAL A 24 2.19 -1.38 -25.87
C VAL A 24 3.40 -2.27 -25.54
N ILE A 25 4.02 -2.85 -26.57
CA ILE A 25 5.17 -3.76 -26.46
C ILE A 25 6.36 -3.10 -25.72
N GLU A 26 6.58 -1.81 -25.93
CA GLU A 26 7.68 -1.07 -25.30
C GLU A 26 7.53 -1.01 -23.77
N GLU A 27 6.30 -0.89 -23.27
CA GLU A 27 5.99 -0.86 -21.84
C GLU A 27 6.17 -2.24 -21.20
N ARG A 28 5.78 -3.32 -21.90
CA ARG A 28 6.09 -4.70 -21.51
C ARG A 28 7.60 -4.88 -21.33
N ASP A 29 8.38 -4.45 -22.31
CA ASP A 29 9.84 -4.57 -22.27
C ASP A 29 10.46 -3.71 -21.18
N ALA A 30 9.83 -2.59 -20.84
CA ALA A 30 10.22 -1.77 -19.71
C ALA A 30 10.01 -2.46 -18.36
N ILE A 31 8.85 -3.09 -18.16
CA ILE A 31 8.56 -3.84 -16.94
C ILE A 31 9.55 -5.00 -16.80
N GLN A 32 9.81 -5.75 -17.87
CA GLN A 32 10.81 -6.84 -17.84
C GLN A 32 12.21 -6.32 -17.51
N ARG A 33 12.62 -5.17 -18.06
CA ARG A 33 13.90 -4.52 -17.72
C ARG A 33 13.95 -4.08 -16.26
N ASN A 34 12.89 -3.45 -15.76
CA ASN A 34 12.83 -3.00 -14.37
C ASN A 34 12.81 -4.17 -13.39
N LEU A 35 12.14 -5.27 -13.73
CA LEU A 35 12.19 -6.52 -12.98
C LEU A 35 13.62 -7.09 -12.93
N GLY A 36 14.33 -7.11 -14.05
CA GLY A 36 15.73 -7.53 -14.10
C GLY A 36 16.66 -6.62 -13.28
N ARG A 37 16.41 -5.31 -13.27
CA ARG A 37 17.14 -4.36 -12.40
C ARG A 37 16.85 -4.62 -10.93
N LEU A 38 15.61 -4.96 -10.58
CA LEU A 38 15.21 -5.28 -9.22
C LEU A 38 15.87 -6.59 -8.74
N GLU A 39 15.95 -7.61 -9.60
CA GLU A 39 16.67 -8.85 -9.32
C GLU A 39 18.17 -8.60 -9.11
N ALA A 40 18.81 -7.81 -9.99
CA ALA A 40 20.21 -7.45 -9.85
C ALA A 40 20.49 -6.67 -8.56
N TRP A 41 19.60 -5.74 -8.20
CA TRP A 41 19.67 -5.01 -6.92
C TRP A 41 19.54 -5.96 -5.73
N ALA A 42 18.58 -6.89 -5.74
CA ALA A 42 18.42 -7.86 -4.66
C ALA A 42 19.70 -8.71 -4.50
N HIS A 43 20.27 -9.19 -5.61
CA HIS A 43 21.50 -9.96 -5.60
C HIS A 43 22.69 -9.17 -5.04
N ALA A 44 22.85 -7.90 -5.43
CA ALA A 44 23.89 -7.02 -4.89
C ALA A 44 23.75 -6.75 -3.38
N ASN A 45 22.53 -6.84 -2.85
CA ASN A 45 22.23 -6.72 -1.42
C ASN A 45 22.19 -8.08 -0.70
N LEU A 46 22.69 -9.15 -1.33
CA LEU A 46 22.70 -10.52 -0.78
C LEU A 46 21.29 -11.05 -0.45
N MET A 47 20.26 -10.49 -1.09
CA MET A 47 18.88 -10.95 -1.01
C MET A 47 18.55 -11.82 -2.22
N LYS A 48 17.57 -12.70 -2.07
CA LYS A 48 17.06 -13.55 -3.16
C LYS A 48 15.54 -13.56 -3.13
N PHE A 49 14.92 -13.29 -4.28
CA PHE A 49 13.49 -13.48 -4.44
C PHE A 49 13.15 -14.98 -4.39
N ASN A 50 12.08 -15.30 -3.68
CA ASN A 50 11.47 -16.62 -3.74
C ASN A 50 10.62 -16.73 -5.01
N GLN A 51 11.21 -17.27 -6.08
CA GLN A 51 10.57 -17.37 -7.39
C GLN A 51 9.24 -18.14 -7.35
N ALA A 52 9.10 -19.12 -6.44
CA ALA A 52 7.87 -19.90 -6.27
C ALA A 52 6.70 -19.11 -5.67
N THR A 53 6.97 -18.01 -4.96
CA THR A 53 5.93 -17.15 -4.38
C THR A 53 5.78 -15.82 -5.11
N CYS A 54 6.68 -15.50 -6.03
CA CYS A 54 6.51 -14.36 -6.92
C CYS A 54 5.35 -14.65 -7.89
N GLN A 55 4.37 -13.75 -7.94
CA GLN A 55 3.19 -13.89 -8.79
C GLN A 55 2.92 -12.58 -9.55
N ILE A 56 2.30 -12.69 -10.72
CA ILE A 56 1.82 -11.55 -11.51
C ILE A 56 0.31 -11.44 -11.35
N LEU A 57 -0.16 -10.30 -10.83
CA LEU A 57 -1.55 -9.91 -10.92
C LEU A 57 -1.76 -9.00 -12.15
N HIS A 58 -2.50 -9.49 -13.14
CA HIS A 58 -2.92 -8.69 -14.28
C HIS A 58 -4.19 -7.93 -13.93
N MET A 59 -4.14 -6.60 -13.92
CA MET A 59 -5.30 -5.76 -13.63
C MET A 59 -5.85 -5.11 -14.90
N GLY A 60 -7.17 -4.90 -14.92
CA GLY A 60 -7.87 -4.13 -15.95
C GLY A 60 -8.48 -4.99 -17.06
N HIS A 61 -9.59 -4.50 -17.61
CA HIS A 61 -10.29 -5.16 -18.71
C HIS A 61 -9.46 -5.08 -20.00
N GLY A 62 -9.31 -6.20 -20.72
CA GLY A 62 -8.54 -6.25 -21.96
C GLY A 62 -7.02 -6.37 -21.78
N ASN A 63 -6.54 -6.67 -20.56
CA ASN A 63 -5.12 -6.89 -20.32
C ASN A 63 -4.61 -8.07 -21.17
N PRO A 64 -3.52 -7.89 -21.95
CA PRO A 64 -2.98 -8.94 -22.82
C PRO A 64 -2.29 -10.10 -22.07
N LYS A 65 -2.21 -10.05 -20.73
CA LYS A 65 -1.64 -11.10 -19.86
C LYS A 65 -0.23 -11.51 -20.25
N HIS A 66 0.63 -10.51 -20.47
CA HIS A 66 2.04 -10.73 -20.82
C HIS A 66 2.78 -11.53 -19.75
N LYS A 67 3.65 -12.45 -20.19
CA LYS A 67 4.49 -13.24 -19.30
C LYS A 67 5.78 -12.50 -18.98
N TYR A 68 6.21 -12.58 -17.73
CA TYR A 68 7.48 -12.05 -17.27
C TYR A 68 8.34 -13.16 -16.67
N ARG A 69 9.66 -12.95 -16.71
CA ARG A 69 10.65 -13.89 -16.20
C ARG A 69 11.44 -13.26 -15.05
N LEU A 70 11.66 -14.02 -13.98
CA LEU A 70 12.59 -13.68 -12.91
C LEU A 70 13.76 -14.68 -12.98
N GLY A 71 14.97 -14.20 -13.28
CA GLY A 71 16.09 -15.07 -13.56
C GLY A 71 15.86 -15.96 -14.77
N ARG A 72 15.75 -17.28 -14.56
CA ARG A 72 15.50 -18.29 -15.60
C ARG A 72 14.06 -18.82 -15.61
N GLU A 73 13.25 -18.46 -14.62
CA GLU A 73 11.92 -19.02 -14.41
C GLU A 73 10.82 -18.02 -14.78
N TRP A 74 9.74 -18.54 -15.37
CA TRP A 74 8.55 -17.75 -15.67
C TRP A 74 7.76 -17.53 -14.39
N ILE A 75 7.34 -16.29 -14.15
CA ILE A 75 6.51 -15.97 -12.98
C ILE A 75 5.08 -16.44 -13.27
N GLU A 76 4.46 -17.10 -12.30
CA GLU A 76 3.07 -17.55 -12.41
C GLU A 76 2.10 -16.37 -12.35
N ASN A 77 0.95 -16.51 -13.00
CA ASN A 77 -0.14 -15.55 -12.84
C ASN A 77 -0.97 -15.92 -11.61
N SER A 78 -1.50 -14.91 -10.94
CA SER A 78 -2.52 -15.08 -9.92
C SER A 78 -3.77 -14.28 -10.30
N PRO A 79 -4.99 -14.84 -10.13
CA PRO A 79 -6.23 -14.09 -10.34
C PRO A 79 -6.48 -13.03 -9.25
N GLU A 80 -5.85 -13.18 -8.08
CA GLU A 80 -6.02 -12.31 -6.93
C GLU A 80 -4.74 -12.23 -6.07
N GLU A 81 -4.54 -11.10 -5.40
CA GLU A 81 -3.42 -10.87 -4.49
C GLU A 81 -3.97 -10.32 -3.17
N LYS A 82 -3.56 -10.89 -2.03
CA LYS A 82 -3.91 -10.34 -0.72
C LYS A 82 -2.79 -9.44 -0.22
N ASP A 83 -3.04 -8.14 -0.19
CA ASP A 83 -2.10 -7.11 0.24
C ASP A 83 -2.58 -6.41 1.51
N LEU A 84 -1.80 -6.47 2.60
CA LEU A 84 -2.15 -5.84 3.89
C LEU A 84 -3.57 -6.18 4.40
N GLY A 85 -4.07 -7.37 4.05
CA GLY A 85 -5.42 -7.82 4.41
C GLY A 85 -6.53 -7.42 3.44
N VAL A 86 -6.22 -6.67 2.39
CA VAL A 86 -7.11 -6.30 1.28
C VAL A 86 -6.87 -7.25 0.12
N LEU A 87 -7.94 -7.86 -0.42
CA LEU A 87 -7.86 -8.71 -1.60
C LEU A 87 -7.93 -7.81 -2.84
N VAL A 88 -7.01 -7.95 -3.79
CA VAL A 88 -7.00 -7.22 -5.06
C VAL A 88 -7.15 -8.23 -6.18
N ASP A 89 -8.23 -8.14 -6.94
CA ASP A 89 -8.52 -9.04 -8.07
C ASP A 89 -8.22 -8.39 -9.43
N GLU A 90 -8.14 -9.20 -10.49
CA GLU A 90 -7.91 -8.74 -11.88
C GLU A 90 -8.88 -7.64 -12.33
N LYS A 91 -10.12 -7.64 -11.83
CA LYS A 91 -11.19 -6.74 -12.28
C LYS A 91 -11.23 -5.43 -11.51
N LEU A 92 -10.58 -5.35 -10.35
CA LEU A 92 -10.65 -4.23 -9.41
C LEU A 92 -12.11 -3.83 -9.10
N SER A 93 -13.01 -4.80 -9.01
CA SER A 93 -14.44 -4.48 -8.89
C SER A 93 -14.76 -3.87 -7.52
N MET A 94 -15.08 -2.57 -7.50
CA MET A 94 -15.38 -1.86 -6.26
C MET A 94 -16.56 -2.47 -5.51
N SER A 95 -17.57 -2.98 -6.24
CA SER A 95 -18.75 -3.62 -5.64
C SER A 95 -18.40 -4.88 -4.85
N TRP A 96 -17.46 -5.69 -5.32
CA TRP A 96 -16.97 -6.88 -4.59
C TRP A 96 -16.25 -6.48 -3.31
N GLN A 97 -15.35 -5.50 -3.39
CA GLN A 97 -14.64 -4.97 -2.22
C GLN A 97 -15.61 -4.40 -1.18
N CYS A 98 -16.60 -3.62 -1.64
CA CYS A 98 -17.67 -3.09 -0.78
C CYS A 98 -18.48 -4.21 -0.14
N ALA A 99 -18.84 -5.25 -0.89
CA ALA A 99 -19.58 -6.39 -0.34
C ALA A 99 -18.77 -7.16 0.72
N LEU A 100 -17.48 -7.38 0.48
CA LEU A 100 -16.59 -8.06 1.42
C LEU A 100 -16.38 -7.22 2.69
N ALA A 101 -16.18 -5.91 2.56
CA ALA A 101 -16.09 -4.99 3.68
C ALA A 101 -17.39 -4.96 4.49
N ALA A 102 -18.55 -4.90 3.83
CA ALA A 102 -19.85 -4.96 4.47
C ALA A 102 -20.07 -6.29 5.20
N GLN A 103 -19.67 -7.42 4.61
CA GLN A 103 -19.76 -8.74 5.24
C GLN A 103 -18.92 -8.78 6.52
N LYS A 104 -17.66 -8.30 6.47
CA LYS A 104 -16.77 -8.26 7.63
C LYS A 104 -17.31 -7.35 8.73
N ALA A 105 -17.82 -6.17 8.36
CA ALA A 105 -18.47 -5.24 9.29
C ALA A 105 -19.72 -5.86 9.93
N ASN A 106 -20.55 -6.55 9.16
CA ASN A 106 -21.74 -7.24 9.66
C ASN A 106 -21.39 -8.39 10.62
N SER A 107 -20.31 -9.13 10.35
CA SER A 107 -19.81 -10.17 11.26
C SER A 107 -19.36 -9.57 12.60
N ILE A 108 -18.57 -8.49 12.58
CA ILE A 108 -18.15 -7.78 13.80
C ILE A 108 -19.35 -7.24 14.56
N LEU A 109 -20.30 -6.59 13.86
CA LEU A 109 -21.52 -6.07 14.45
C LEU A 109 -22.35 -7.18 15.11
N GLY A 110 -22.43 -8.36 14.48
CA GLY A 110 -23.06 -9.55 15.05
C GLY A 110 -22.39 -9.99 16.36
N CYS A 111 -21.06 -10.06 16.39
CA CYS A 111 -20.29 -10.35 17.60
C CYS A 111 -20.55 -9.31 18.70
N VAL A 112 -20.50 -8.02 18.36
CA VAL A 112 -20.75 -6.93 19.32
C VAL A 112 -22.18 -7.00 19.85
N LYS A 113 -23.21 -7.23 19.03
CA LYS A 113 -24.60 -7.40 19.50
C LYS A 113 -24.75 -8.60 20.44
N SER A 114 -24.09 -9.72 20.12
CA SER A 114 -24.13 -10.93 20.96
C SER A 114 -23.36 -10.78 22.27
N VAL A 115 -22.33 -9.93 22.32
CA VAL A 115 -21.59 -9.62 23.55
C VAL A 115 -22.31 -8.54 24.34
N ALA A 116 -22.79 -7.48 23.71
CA ALA A 116 -23.52 -6.38 24.34
C ALA A 116 -24.84 -6.85 24.98
N SER A 117 -25.50 -7.87 24.41
CA SER A 117 -26.65 -8.53 25.07
C SER A 117 -26.28 -9.31 26.33
N ARG A 118 -24.99 -9.55 26.58
CA ARG A 118 -24.46 -10.29 27.75
C ARG A 118 -23.67 -9.42 28.75
N VAL A 119 -23.21 -8.22 28.36
CA VAL A 119 -22.04 -7.55 29.01
C VAL A 119 -22.14 -6.01 29.07
N TRP A 120 -23.33 -5.40 29.14
CA TRP A 120 -23.43 -3.94 29.36
C TRP A 120 -22.63 -3.46 30.59
N GLU A 121 -22.50 -4.30 31.61
CA GLU A 121 -21.77 -4.05 32.86
C GLU A 121 -20.24 -4.18 32.75
N VAL A 122 -19.72 -4.87 31.71
CA VAL A 122 -18.27 -5.11 31.53
C VAL A 122 -17.68 -4.33 30.34
N THR A 123 -18.53 -3.77 29.47
CA THR A 123 -18.11 -3.01 28.27
C THR A 123 -17.52 -1.64 28.60
N PHE A 124 -18.08 -0.95 29.59
CA PHE A 124 -17.69 0.42 29.95
C PHE A 124 -16.26 0.54 30.54
N PRO A 125 -15.81 -0.36 31.44
CA PRO A 125 -14.43 -0.35 31.94
C PRO A 125 -13.38 -0.67 30.86
N LEU A 126 -13.68 -1.62 29.98
CA LEU A 126 -12.79 -2.04 28.88
C LEU A 126 -12.60 -0.93 27.83
N TYR A 127 -13.67 -0.22 27.48
CA TYR A 127 -13.61 0.94 26.61
C TYR A 127 -12.68 2.03 27.19
N SER A 128 -12.81 2.32 28.49
CA SER A 128 -11.97 3.33 29.16
C SER A 128 -10.50 2.92 29.22
N ALA A 129 -10.20 1.65 29.48
CA ALA A 129 -8.82 1.17 29.59
C ALA A 129 -8.09 1.11 28.23
N LEU A 130 -8.80 0.84 27.14
CA LEU A 130 -8.18 0.61 25.83
C LEU A 130 -8.26 1.81 24.89
N VAL A 131 -9.35 2.60 24.92
CA VAL A 131 -9.56 3.68 23.95
C VAL A 131 -8.99 5.00 24.43
N ARG A 132 -9.05 5.28 25.75
CA ARG A 132 -8.57 6.53 26.34
C ARG A 132 -7.08 6.81 26.10
N PRO A 133 -6.15 5.84 26.27
CA PRO A 133 -4.73 6.08 26.04
C PRO A 133 -4.40 6.49 24.59
N HIS A 134 -5.13 5.95 23.60
CA HIS A 134 -4.92 6.30 22.20
C HIS A 134 -5.45 7.68 21.85
N LEU A 135 -6.57 8.11 22.45
CA LEU A 135 -7.11 9.45 22.26
C LEU A 135 -6.24 10.54 22.90
N GLU A 136 -5.68 10.25 24.09
CA GLU A 136 -4.72 11.14 24.75
C GLU A 136 -3.41 11.26 23.94
N TYR A 137 -2.92 10.15 23.36
CA TYR A 137 -1.75 10.17 22.47
C TYR A 137 -1.98 10.99 21.18
N CYS A 138 -3.17 10.90 20.57
CA CYS A 138 -3.51 11.69 19.39
C CYS A 138 -3.55 13.20 19.68
N GLY A 139 -3.95 13.61 20.88
CA GLY A 139 -3.96 15.03 21.29
C GLY A 139 -2.57 15.65 21.34
N VAL A 140 -1.59 14.94 21.90
CA VAL A 140 -0.19 15.41 22.00
C VAL A 140 0.48 15.50 20.61
N THR A 141 0.08 14.63 19.68
CA THR A 141 0.64 14.62 18.31
C THR A 141 0.11 15.80 17.45
N LEU A 142 -1.10 16.29 17.74
CA LEU A 142 -1.72 17.43 17.04
C LEU A 142 -1.19 18.79 17.53
N GLU A 143 -0.76 18.93 18.78
CA GLU A 143 -0.15 20.18 19.26
C GLU A 143 1.25 20.41 18.68
N SER A 144 2.07 19.35 18.52
CA SER A 144 3.39 19.46 17.88
C SER A 144 3.35 19.87 16.41
N SER A 145 2.24 19.61 15.71
CA SER A 145 2.06 19.99 14.30
C SER A 145 1.56 21.42 14.11
N ALA A 146 1.09 22.08 15.18
CA ALA A 146 0.67 23.49 15.15
C ALA A 146 1.83 24.48 15.35
N GLN A 147 2.98 24.04 15.87
CA GLN A 147 4.17 24.88 16.09
C GLN A 147 5.15 24.93 14.90
N GLU A 148 4.96 24.11 13.87
CA GLU A 148 5.80 24.11 12.66
C GLU A 148 5.36 25.16 11.61
N GLY A 149 4.25 25.88 11.86
CA GLY A 149 3.63 26.80 10.90
C GLY A 149 3.96 28.30 11.05
N HIS A 150 5.00 28.67 11.80
CA HIS A 150 5.37 30.08 11.98
C HIS A 150 6.80 30.37 11.50
N GLU A 151 6.95 30.68 10.21
CA GLU A 151 8.12 31.41 9.70
C GLU A 151 7.89 32.93 9.86
N PRO A 152 8.88 33.72 10.29
CA PRO A 152 8.73 35.16 10.38
C PRO A 152 8.87 35.81 8.99
N VAL A 153 7.95 36.72 8.69
CA VAL A 153 7.98 37.63 7.54
C VAL A 153 9.33 38.34 7.44
N GLU A 154 10.04 38.13 6.32
CA GLU A 154 11.20 38.93 5.94
C GLU A 154 10.83 40.41 5.85
N THR A 155 11.60 41.25 6.55
CA THR A 155 11.56 42.71 6.38
C THR A 155 12.75 43.11 5.52
N SER A 156 12.47 43.67 4.34
CA SER A 156 13.49 44.27 3.46
C SER A 156 14.19 45.45 4.15
N PRO A 157 15.53 45.62 4.00
CA PRO A 157 16.17 46.85 4.40
C PRO A 157 16.10 47.90 3.28
N ALA A 158 15.82 49.13 3.73
CA ALA A 158 15.78 50.35 2.95
C ALA A 158 17.16 50.78 2.43
N GLU A 159 17.11 51.57 1.35
CA GLU A 159 18.22 52.24 0.70
C GLU A 159 19.08 53.08 1.67
N GLY A 160 20.40 53.04 1.45
CA GLY A 160 21.38 53.92 2.09
C GLY A 160 22.23 54.59 1.03
N HIS A 161 22.05 55.90 0.88
CA HIS A 161 22.94 56.83 0.19
C HIS A 161 24.30 56.90 0.90
N GLU A 162 25.39 56.90 0.13
CA GLU A 162 26.40 57.97 0.06
C GLU A 162 27.18 57.87 -1.27
#